data_AF-A0A2J8KHA8-F1
#
_entry.id   AF-A0A2J8KHA8-F1
#
_cell.length_a   1.000
_cell.length_b   1.000
_cell.length_c   1.000
_cell.angle_alpha   90.00
_cell.angle_beta   90.00
_cell.angle_gamma   90.00
#
_symmetry.space_group_name_H-M   'P 1'
#
loop_
_entity.id
_entity.type
_entity.pdbx_description
1 polymer ?
#
loop_
_entity_poly.entity_id
_entity_poly.type
_entity_poly.pdbx_seq_one_letter_code
_entity_poly.pdbx_strand_id
1 'polypeptide(L)'
;RWQDLNVISSLLKSFFRKLPEPLFTDDKYNDFIEANRIEDARERMRTLRKLIRDLPGHYYETLKFLVGHLKTIADHSEKNKMEPRNLALVFGPTLVRTSEDNMTDMVTHMPDRYKIVETLIQHSDWFFSDEEDKGERTPVGDKEPQAVPNIEYLLPNIGRTVPPGDPGSGGGVRRGGRLTCLPESVD
;
A
#
# COMPACT_ATOMS: atom_id res chain seq x y z
N ARG A 1 21.98 1.31 26.29
CA ARG A 1 20.69 0.76 26.77
C ARG A 1 19.57 1.20 25.82
N TRP A 2 19.62 0.70 24.57
CA TRP A 2 18.56 0.72 23.53
C TRP A 2 18.99 -0.34 22.50
N GLN A 3 18.81 -1.62 22.84
CA GLN A 3 19.32 -2.74 22.02
C GLN A 3 18.24 -3.39 21.15
N ASP A 4 16.97 -2.99 21.32
CA ASP A 4 15.90 -3.52 20.50
C ASP A 4 15.69 -2.65 19.26
N LEU A 5 16.15 -3.14 18.11
CA LEU A 5 15.92 -2.53 16.79
C LEU A 5 14.42 -2.25 16.54
N ASN A 6 13.55 -3.11 17.07
CA ASN A 6 12.09 -2.95 17.00
C ASN A 6 11.59 -1.73 17.79
N VAL A 7 12.25 -1.39 18.89
CA VAL A 7 11.92 -0.20 19.70
C VAL A 7 12.31 1.07 18.95
N ILE A 8 13.50 1.11 18.33
CA ILE A 8 13.95 2.26 17.53
C ILE A 8 13.02 2.50 16.34
N SER A 9 12.67 1.43 15.60
CA SER A 9 11.70 1.52 14.51
C SER A 9 10.34 2.02 15.00
N SER A 10 9.86 1.51 16.14
CA SER A 10 8.57 1.92 16.71
C SER A 10 8.57 3.37 17.18
N LEU A 11 9.66 3.85 17.76
CA LEU A 11 9.84 5.25 18.13
C LEU A 11 9.85 6.15 16.90
N LEU A 12 10.59 5.79 15.86
CA LEU A 12 10.64 6.56 14.62
C LEU A 12 9.25 6.67 13.96
N LYS A 13 8.50 5.56 13.89
CA LYS A 13 7.12 5.55 13.40
C LYS A 13 6.19 6.43 14.26
N SER A 14 6.34 6.34 15.58
CA SER A 14 5.55 7.14 16.53
C SER A 14 5.86 8.62 16.39
N PHE A 15 7.12 9.00 16.18
CA PHE A 15 7.54 10.38 15.96
C PHE A 15 6.85 10.97 14.73
N PHE A 16 6.95 10.33 13.56
CA PHE A 16 6.32 10.85 12.34
C PHE A 16 4.80 10.91 12.42
N ARG A 17 4.16 9.94 13.09
CA ARG A 17 2.70 9.95 13.32
C ARG A 17 2.25 11.09 14.22
N LYS A 18 3.09 11.54 15.15
CA LYS A 18 2.79 12.60 16.12
C LYS A 18 3.16 14.00 15.64
N LEU A 19 3.75 14.13 14.45
CA LEU A 19 4.00 15.46 13.88
C LEU A 19 2.66 16.20 13.70
N PRO A 20 2.61 17.51 14.04
CA PRO A 20 1.41 18.32 13.84
C PRO A 20 0.92 18.31 12.40
N GLU A 21 1.85 18.19 11.45
CA GLU A 21 1.60 18.05 10.02
C GLU A 21 2.35 16.81 9.49
N PRO A 22 1.77 16.01 8.59
CA PRO A 22 2.44 14.89 7.95
C PRO A 22 3.68 15.32 7.15
N LEU A 23 4.65 14.41 7.00
CA LEU A 23 5.89 14.70 6.27
C LEU A 23 5.65 15.02 4.78
N PHE A 24 4.57 14.49 4.21
CA PHE A 24 4.14 14.76 2.84
C PHE A 24 3.20 15.96 2.72
N THR A 25 2.95 16.67 3.83
CA THR A 25 2.08 17.86 3.96
C THR A 25 0.61 17.62 3.58
N ASP A 26 -0.32 18.29 4.25
CA ASP A 26 -1.74 18.07 3.97
C ASP A 26 -2.15 18.66 2.60
N ASP A 27 -1.55 19.79 2.22
CA ASP A 27 -1.83 20.48 0.95
C ASP A 27 -1.40 19.67 -0.27
N LYS A 28 -0.31 18.91 -0.18
CA LYS A 28 0.21 18.10 -1.30
C LYS A 28 -0.25 16.65 -1.29
N TYR A 29 -0.96 16.20 -0.24
CA TYR A 29 -1.32 14.78 -0.10
C TYR A 29 -2.03 14.23 -1.34
N ASN A 30 -3.08 14.91 -1.82
CA ASN A 30 -3.81 14.46 -3.02
C ASN A 30 -2.96 14.51 -4.29
N ASP A 31 -2.10 15.53 -4.43
CA ASP A 31 -1.19 15.63 -5.57
C ASP A 31 -0.24 14.42 -5.65
N PHE A 32 0.24 13.94 -4.50
CA PHE A 32 1.07 12.73 -4.44
C PHE A 32 0.29 11.47 -4.86
N ILE A 33 -0.96 11.34 -4.42
CA ILE A 33 -1.83 10.20 -4.79
C ILE A 33 -2.09 10.21 -6.29
N GLU A 34 -2.49 11.33 -6.85
CA GLU A 34 -2.79 11.46 -8.27
C GLU A 34 -1.53 11.32 -9.14
N ALA A 35 -0.39 11.86 -8.70
CA ALA A 35 0.89 11.66 -9.38
C ALA A 35 1.26 10.17 -9.44
N ASN A 36 1.03 9.41 -8.38
CA ASN A 36 1.29 7.97 -8.36
C ASN A 36 0.41 7.17 -9.34
N ARG A 37 -0.77 7.70 -9.69
CA ARG A 37 -1.73 7.07 -10.60
C ARG A 37 -1.48 7.39 -12.08
N ILE A 38 -0.54 8.27 -12.39
CA ILE A 38 -0.12 8.55 -13.79
C ILE A 38 0.35 7.23 -14.44
N GLU A 39 -0.22 6.91 -15.61
CA GLU A 39 0.06 5.67 -16.32
C GLU A 39 1.49 5.64 -16.88
N ASP A 40 1.92 6.74 -17.52
CA ASP A 40 3.28 6.87 -18.03
C ASP A 40 4.28 6.89 -16.87
N ALA A 41 5.11 5.85 -16.79
CA ALA A 41 6.02 5.68 -15.68
C ALA A 41 7.07 6.80 -15.59
N ARG A 42 7.47 7.38 -16.73
CA ARG A 42 8.50 8.43 -16.75
C ARG A 42 7.90 9.75 -16.24
N GLU A 43 6.70 10.08 -16.70
CA GLU A 43 5.93 11.22 -16.23
C GLU A 43 5.61 11.10 -14.74
N ARG A 44 5.10 9.94 -14.29
CA ARG A 44 4.88 9.64 -12.86
C ARG A 44 6.12 9.95 -12.01
N MET A 45 7.28 9.43 -12.41
CA MET A 45 8.54 9.64 -11.70
C MET A 45 8.93 11.12 -11.64
N ARG A 46 8.82 11.85 -12.77
CA ARG A 46 9.14 13.29 -12.82
C ARG A 46 8.18 14.11 -11.95
N THR A 47 6.88 13.84 -12.02
CA THR A 47 5.86 14.53 -11.22
C THR A 47 6.09 14.30 -9.73
N LEU A 48 6.32 13.06 -9.30
CA LEU A 48 6.65 12.75 -7.90
C LEU A 48 7.93 13.48 -7.45
N ARG A 49 8.97 13.54 -8.29
CA ARG A 49 10.23 14.21 -7.94
C ARG A 49 10.03 15.72 -7.80
N LYS A 50 9.22 16.32 -8.67
CA LYS A 50 8.85 17.73 -8.55
C LYS A 50 8.12 18.00 -7.24
N LEU A 51 7.10 17.21 -6.89
CA LEU A 51 6.37 17.37 -5.64
C LEU A 51 7.27 17.28 -4.41
N ILE A 52 8.25 16.38 -4.42
CA ILE A 52 9.22 16.24 -3.31
C ILE A 52 10.12 17.46 -3.22
N ARG A 53 10.62 17.96 -4.35
CA ARG A 53 11.46 19.17 -4.40
C ARG A 53 10.68 20.44 -4.00
N ASP A 54 9.36 20.44 -4.20
CA ASP A 54 8.46 21.53 -3.80
C ASP A 54 8.07 21.47 -2.31
N LEU A 55 8.51 20.46 -1.54
CA LEU A 55 8.29 20.42 -0.09
C LEU A 55 9.08 21.55 0.62
N PRO A 56 8.61 22.02 1.78
CA PRO A 56 9.39 22.92 2.63
C PRO A 56 10.77 22.33 2.94
N GLY A 57 11.83 23.15 2.94
CA GLY A 57 13.22 22.67 3.01
C GLY A 57 13.50 21.69 4.16
N HIS A 58 12.96 21.95 5.36
CA HIS A 58 13.12 21.04 6.50
C HIS A 58 12.42 19.69 6.31
N TYR A 59 11.29 19.65 5.61
CA TYR A 59 10.52 18.44 5.33
C TYR A 59 11.25 17.63 4.25
N TYR A 60 11.74 18.30 3.21
CA TYR A 60 12.58 17.68 2.17
C TYR A 60 13.82 17.00 2.76
N GLU A 61 14.60 17.71 3.59
CA GLU A 61 15.82 17.14 4.20
C GLU A 61 15.51 15.99 5.14
N THR A 62 14.42 16.08 5.91
CA THR A 62 13.96 15.00 6.78
C THR A 62 13.57 13.77 5.96
N LEU A 63 12.83 13.95 4.88
CA LEU A 63 12.43 12.88 3.97
C LEU A 63 13.64 12.24 3.28
N LYS A 64 14.59 13.06 2.79
CA LYS A 64 15.85 12.60 2.18
C LYS A 64 16.64 11.71 3.13
N PHE A 65 16.82 12.15 4.37
CA PHE A 65 17.54 11.36 5.38
C PHE A 65 16.82 10.05 5.70
N LEU A 66 15.49 10.11 5.91
CA LEU A 66 14.69 8.92 6.20
C LEU A 66 14.74 7.91 5.06
N VAL A 67 14.46 8.34 3.83
CA VAL A 67 14.44 7.45 2.67
C VAL A 67 15.82 6.86 2.40
N GLY A 68 16.90 7.65 2.56
CA GLY A 68 18.27 7.15 2.46
C GLY A 68 18.58 6.06 3.49
N HIS A 69 18.09 6.20 4.73
CA HIS A 69 18.21 5.16 5.74
C HIS A 69 17.41 3.90 5.38
N LEU A 70 16.17 4.05 4.91
CA LEU A 70 15.34 2.92 4.46
C LEU A 70 15.96 2.18 3.28
N LYS A 71 16.58 2.90 2.33
CA LYS A 71 17.37 2.30 1.25
C LYS A 71 18.52 1.48 1.79
N THR A 72 19.29 2.00 2.75
CA THR A 72 20.40 1.24 3.36
C THR A 72 19.89 -0.06 4.02
N ILE A 73 18.71 -0.05 4.65
CA ILE A 73 18.09 -1.27 5.19
C ILE A 73 17.75 -2.24 4.05
N ALA A 74 17.14 -1.74 2.96
CA ALA A 74 16.75 -2.53 1.81
C ALA A 74 17.95 -3.17 1.07
N ASP A 75 19.08 -2.45 0.98
CA ASP A 75 20.33 -2.96 0.39
C ASP A 75 20.89 -4.17 1.16
N HIS A 76 20.49 -4.35 2.43
CA HIS A 76 20.85 -5.50 3.28
C HIS A 76 19.74 -6.56 3.38
N SER A 77 18.74 -6.51 2.49
CA SER A 77 17.56 -7.39 2.50
C SER A 77 17.88 -8.88 2.47
N GLU A 78 18.98 -9.30 1.85
CA GLU A 78 19.41 -10.72 1.88
C GLU A 78 19.57 -11.26 3.30
N LYS A 79 20.01 -10.41 4.24
CA LYS A 79 20.22 -10.76 5.65
C LYS A 79 19.01 -10.43 6.52
N ASN A 80 18.50 -9.20 6.44
CA ASN A 80 17.45 -8.71 7.33
C ASN A 80 16.02 -9.01 6.84
N LYS A 81 15.86 -9.50 5.61
CA LYS A 81 14.58 -9.86 4.96
C LYS A 81 13.62 -8.67 4.75
N MET A 82 14.13 -7.44 4.84
CA MET A 82 13.37 -6.21 4.63
C MET A 82 13.62 -5.66 3.23
N GLU A 83 12.89 -6.19 2.25
CA GLU A 83 12.85 -5.61 0.91
C GLU A 83 12.15 -4.23 0.91
N PRO A 84 12.36 -3.38 -0.12
CA PRO A 84 11.68 -2.09 -0.23
C PRO A 84 10.17 -2.17 -0.02
N ARG A 85 9.52 -3.21 -0.57
CA ARG A 85 8.09 -3.48 -0.40
C ARG A 85 7.68 -3.68 1.05
N ASN A 86 8.46 -4.46 1.83
CA ASN A 86 8.16 -4.71 3.25
C ASN A 86 8.31 -3.45 4.09
N LEU A 87 9.31 -2.63 3.79
CA LEU A 87 9.49 -1.32 4.43
C LEU A 87 8.33 -0.38 4.08
N ALA A 88 7.93 -0.33 2.82
CA ALA A 88 6.82 0.49 2.35
C ALA A 88 5.49 0.12 3.01
N LEU A 89 5.19 -1.16 3.19
CA LEU A 89 3.99 -1.61 3.92
C LEU A 89 3.91 -1.07 5.36
N VAL A 90 5.08 -0.86 5.99
CA VAL A 90 5.16 -0.35 7.36
C VAL A 90 5.15 1.19 7.40
N PHE A 91 5.89 1.83 6.48
CA PHE A 91 6.09 3.28 6.50
C PHE A 91 5.06 4.07 5.68
N GLY A 92 4.45 3.48 4.65
CA GLY A 92 3.43 4.10 3.80
C GLY A 92 2.32 4.80 4.60
N PRO A 93 1.59 4.10 5.48
CA PRO A 93 0.50 4.69 6.26
C PRO A 93 0.97 5.72 7.29
N THR A 94 2.25 5.65 7.67
CA THR A 94 2.83 6.57 8.65
C THR A 94 3.26 7.88 8.01
N LEU A 95 3.85 7.83 6.81
CA LEU A 95 4.44 8.99 6.14
C LEU A 95 3.45 9.68 5.22
N VAL A 96 2.70 8.91 4.42
CA VAL A 96 1.72 9.41 3.46
C VAL A 96 0.34 9.28 4.09
N ARG A 97 -0.08 10.36 4.75
CA ARG A 97 -1.38 10.46 5.43
C ARG A 97 -1.86 11.90 5.39
N THR A 98 -3.14 12.07 5.68
CA THR A 98 -3.78 13.34 6.03
C THR A 98 -3.80 13.50 7.56
N SER A 99 -3.85 14.74 8.04
CA SER A 99 -4.12 15.04 9.46
C SER A 99 -5.54 14.70 9.87
N GLU A 100 -6.48 14.77 8.92
CA GLU A 100 -7.87 14.37 9.11
C GLU A 100 -8.04 12.87 8.81
N ASP A 101 -8.59 12.12 9.76
CA ASP A 101 -8.87 10.69 9.63
C ASP A 101 -10.17 10.45 8.84
N ASN A 102 -10.15 10.73 7.53
CA ASN A 102 -11.23 10.32 6.63
C ASN A 102 -11.13 8.82 6.35
N MET A 103 -12.07 8.04 6.91
CA MET A 103 -12.12 6.59 6.76
C MET A 103 -12.12 6.12 5.30
N THR A 104 -12.73 6.87 4.39
CA THR A 104 -12.77 6.52 2.96
C THR A 104 -11.39 6.61 2.33
N ASP A 105 -10.64 7.68 2.60
CA ASP A 105 -9.31 7.92 2.04
C ASP A 105 -8.28 6.94 2.63
N MET A 106 -8.47 6.54 3.88
CA MET A 106 -7.62 5.53 4.53
C MET A 106 -7.67 4.18 3.82
N VAL A 107 -8.80 3.83 3.21
CA VAL A 107 -8.98 2.55 2.50
C VAL A 107 -8.64 2.69 1.02
N THR A 108 -9.16 3.71 0.36
CA THR A 108 -9.04 3.87 -1.10
C THR A 108 -7.63 4.26 -1.53
N HIS A 109 -6.92 5.08 -0.75
CA HIS A 109 -5.56 5.54 -1.09
C HIS A 109 -4.48 4.64 -0.49
N MET A 110 -4.86 3.61 0.27
CA MET A 110 -3.92 2.69 0.92
C MET A 110 -2.87 2.13 -0.06
N PRO A 111 -3.25 1.59 -1.25
CA PRO A 111 -2.29 1.06 -2.22
C PRO A 111 -1.28 2.12 -2.69
N ASP A 112 -1.75 3.34 -2.93
CA ASP A 112 -0.94 4.47 -3.39
C ASP A 112 0.09 4.88 -2.33
N ARG A 113 -0.32 4.97 -1.06
CA ARG A 113 0.56 5.32 0.07
C ARG A 113 1.75 4.39 0.18
N TYR A 114 1.53 3.08 0.01
CA TYR A 114 2.62 2.10 -0.01
C TYR A 114 3.48 2.28 -1.26
N LYS A 115 2.85 2.43 -2.42
CA LYS A 115 3.58 2.46 -3.69
C LYS A 115 4.51 3.66 -3.78
N ILE A 116 4.06 4.83 -3.33
CA ILE A 116 4.88 6.05 -3.25
C ILE A 116 6.14 5.77 -2.43
N VAL A 117 6.00 5.26 -1.20
CA VAL A 117 7.16 5.00 -0.33
C VAL A 117 8.09 3.92 -0.91
N GLU A 118 7.54 2.87 -1.50
CA GLU A 118 8.34 1.83 -2.18
C GLU A 118 9.20 2.44 -3.29
N THR A 119 8.59 3.24 -4.17
CA THR A 119 9.26 3.91 -5.29
C THR A 119 10.34 4.87 -4.82
N LEU A 120 10.13 5.59 -3.72
CA LEU A 120 11.15 6.44 -3.12
C LEU A 120 12.36 5.65 -2.61
N ILE A 121 12.13 4.51 -1.96
CA ILE A 121 13.21 3.66 -1.47
C ILE A 121 14.00 3.09 -2.65
N GLN A 122 13.31 2.56 -3.66
CA GLN A 122 13.94 1.94 -4.84
C GLN A 122 14.77 2.92 -5.67
N HIS A 123 14.36 4.18 -5.75
CA HIS A 123 15.00 5.19 -6.60
C HIS A 123 15.50 6.40 -5.81
N SER A 124 15.87 6.20 -4.53
CA SER A 124 16.28 7.28 -3.61
C SER A 124 17.37 8.18 -4.20
N ASP A 125 18.41 7.58 -4.81
CA ASP A 125 19.54 8.35 -5.35
C ASP A 125 19.08 9.31 -6.45
N TRP A 126 18.12 8.90 -7.28
CA TRP A 126 17.57 9.73 -8.35
C TRP A 126 16.65 10.83 -7.81
N PHE A 127 15.78 10.52 -6.85
CA PHE A 127 14.87 11.52 -6.27
C PHE A 127 15.63 12.67 -5.58
N PHE A 128 16.75 12.36 -4.92
CA PHE A 128 17.50 13.31 -4.09
C PHE A 128 18.86 13.73 -4.67
N SER A 129 19.16 13.42 -5.94
CA SER A 129 20.34 13.96 -6.63
C SER A 129 20.16 15.43 -7.01
N ASP A 130 21.28 16.16 -7.03
CA ASP A 130 21.36 17.57 -7.40
C ASP A 130 21.41 17.78 -8.92
N GLU A 131 21.49 16.71 -9.70
CA GLU A 131 21.46 16.77 -11.17
C GLU A 131 20.12 17.39 -11.60
N GLU A 132 20.22 18.60 -12.18
CA GLU A 132 19.11 19.27 -12.84
C GLU A 132 18.66 18.42 -14.03
N ASP A 133 17.36 18.53 -14.34
CA ASP A 133 16.59 17.77 -15.33
C ASP A 133 17.10 18.00 -16.78
N LYS A 134 18.37 17.67 -17.06
CA LYS A 134 19.04 17.78 -18.36
C LYS A 134 18.62 16.64 -19.29
N GLY A 135 17.31 16.34 -19.32
CA GLY A 135 16.77 15.19 -20.03
C GLY A 135 17.15 13.85 -19.39
N GLU A 136 17.26 13.83 -18.05
CA GLU A 136 17.68 12.66 -17.29
C GLU A 136 16.75 11.46 -17.61
N ARG A 137 17.35 10.33 -17.98
CA ARG A 137 16.62 9.07 -18.20
C ARG A 137 16.09 8.63 -16.84
N THR A 138 14.76 8.60 -16.69
CA THR A 138 14.13 8.03 -15.49
C THR A 138 14.61 6.60 -15.28
N PRO A 139 14.84 6.13 -14.03
CA PRO A 139 15.33 4.77 -13.77
C PRO A 139 14.40 3.66 -14.27
N VAL A 140 13.13 3.99 -14.52
CA VAL A 140 12.14 3.05 -15.02
C VAL A 140 12.35 2.87 -16.54
N GLY A 141 12.96 1.75 -16.93
CA GLY A 141 13.11 1.34 -18.33
C GLY A 141 11.75 1.03 -18.98
N ASP A 142 11.71 0.97 -20.31
CA ASP A 142 10.46 1.00 -21.10
C ASP A 142 9.50 -0.20 -20.94
N LYS A 143 9.73 -1.15 -20.03
CA LYS A 143 8.79 -2.25 -19.74
C LYS A 143 8.93 -2.76 -18.30
N GLU A 144 7.99 -2.40 -17.44
CA GLU A 144 7.67 -3.21 -16.27
C GLU A 144 6.14 -3.35 -16.17
N PRO A 145 5.56 -4.52 -16.52
CA PRO A 145 4.15 -4.78 -16.28
C PRO A 145 3.89 -4.71 -14.78
N GLN A 146 3.02 -3.78 -14.36
CA GLN A 146 2.57 -3.72 -12.97
C GLN A 146 1.88 -5.05 -12.62
N ALA A 147 2.54 -5.87 -11.80
CA ALA A 147 1.88 -6.99 -11.15
C ALA A 147 0.96 -6.42 -10.05
N VAL A 148 -0.29 -6.17 -10.40
CA VAL A 148 -1.36 -5.93 -9.43
C VAL A 148 -1.41 -7.11 -8.45
N PRO A 149 -1.33 -6.88 -7.12
CA PRO A 149 -1.40 -7.97 -6.17
C PRO A 149 -2.80 -8.58 -6.18
N ASN A 150 -2.88 -9.88 -6.52
CA ASN A 150 -4.11 -10.65 -6.39
C ASN A 150 -4.45 -10.80 -4.89
N ILE A 151 -5.53 -10.16 -4.46
CA ILE A 151 -6.00 -10.12 -3.06
C ILE A 151 -6.63 -11.46 -2.64
N GLU A 152 -6.77 -12.43 -3.54
CA GLU A 152 -7.38 -13.75 -3.26
C GLU A 152 -6.74 -14.50 -2.07
N TYR A 153 -5.49 -14.20 -1.70
CA TYR A 153 -4.82 -14.81 -0.56
C TYR A 153 -5.18 -14.19 0.80
N LEU A 154 -5.88 -13.06 0.84
CA LEU A 154 -6.20 -12.31 2.06
C LEU A 154 -7.62 -12.57 2.60
N LEU A 155 -8.41 -13.44 1.95
CA LEU A 155 -9.74 -13.81 2.45
C LEU A 155 -9.92 -15.32 2.55
N PRO A 156 -9.47 -15.93 3.65
CA PRO A 156 -10.21 -17.03 4.22
C PRO A 156 -10.44 -16.71 5.69
N ASN A 157 -11.57 -16.06 6.02
CA ASN A 157 -12.30 -16.16 7.31
C ASN A 157 -13.38 -15.07 7.51
N ILE A 158 -14.14 -14.71 6.47
CA ILE A 158 -15.37 -13.93 6.67
C ILE A 158 -16.54 -14.75 6.10
N GLY A 159 -17.34 -15.36 6.99
CA GLY A 159 -18.69 -15.83 6.67
C GLY A 159 -18.99 -17.33 6.74
N ARG A 160 -18.58 -18.07 7.79
CA ARG A 160 -19.39 -19.21 8.28
C ARG A 160 -20.20 -18.76 9.50
N THR A 161 -21.24 -17.97 9.25
CA THR A 161 -22.32 -17.81 10.24
C THR A 161 -23.41 -18.81 9.90
N VAL A 162 -23.41 -19.93 10.62
CA VAL A 162 -24.53 -20.88 10.69
C VAL A 162 -25.71 -20.15 11.36
N PRO A 163 -26.91 -20.10 10.78
CA PRO A 163 -28.07 -19.60 11.50
C PRO A 163 -28.60 -20.65 12.49
N PRO A 164 -29.06 -20.26 13.71
CA PRO A 164 -29.63 -21.17 14.70
C PRO A 164 -31.17 -21.29 14.62
N GLY A 165 -31.70 -22.46 15.01
CA GLY A 165 -33.13 -22.76 15.24
C GLY A 165 -33.69 -23.81 14.24
N ASP A 166 -34.34 -24.92 14.59
CA ASP A 166 -35.04 -25.36 15.82
C ASP A 166 -35.11 -26.92 15.87
N PRO A 167 -35.29 -27.56 17.04
CA PRO A 167 -35.40 -29.02 17.16
C PRO A 167 -36.87 -29.48 17.14
N GLY A 168 -37.21 -30.46 16.30
CA GLY A 168 -38.58 -30.99 16.30
C GLY A 168 -38.78 -32.24 15.46
N SER A 169 -38.82 -33.38 16.15
CA SER A 169 -39.61 -34.58 15.86
C SER A 169 -39.53 -35.27 14.48
N GLY A 170 -38.95 -36.47 14.51
CA GLY A 170 -39.78 -37.67 14.37
C GLY A 170 -39.91 -38.29 12.98
N GLY A 171 -39.21 -39.42 12.80
CA GLY A 171 -39.84 -40.65 12.32
C GLY A 171 -39.85 -40.93 10.81
N GLY A 172 -39.50 -42.19 10.47
CA GLY A 172 -40.08 -42.92 9.34
C GLY A 172 -39.29 -42.82 8.02
N VAL A 173 -38.44 -43.78 7.64
CA VAL A 173 -38.78 -45.10 7.06
C VAL A 173 -39.22 -45.04 5.57
N ARG A 174 -38.34 -45.64 4.73
CA ARG A 174 -38.57 -46.48 3.53
C ARG A 174 -38.83 -45.87 2.13
N ARG A 175 -37.96 -46.36 1.22
CA ARG A 175 -38.18 -47.03 -0.09
C ARG A 175 -39.01 -46.32 -1.18
N GLY A 176 -38.30 -46.05 -2.29
CA GLY A 176 -38.54 -46.67 -3.61
C GLY A 176 -39.92 -46.50 -4.26
N GLY A 177 -39.96 -45.79 -5.39
CA GLY A 177 -41.09 -45.80 -6.30
C GLY A 177 -40.84 -44.92 -7.53
N ARG A 178 -40.77 -45.56 -8.69
CA ARG A 178 -40.73 -44.96 -10.03
C ARG A 178 -42.17 -44.71 -10.49
N LEU A 179 -42.50 -43.54 -11.05
CA LEU A 179 -43.65 -43.29 -11.95
C LEU A 179 -43.44 -41.89 -12.57
N THR A 180 -42.87 -41.76 -13.77
CA THR A 180 -43.57 -41.45 -15.04
C THR A 180 -44.78 -40.50 -14.93
N CYS A 181 -44.67 -39.31 -15.54
CA CYS A 181 -45.62 -38.72 -16.51
C CYS A 181 -45.04 -37.43 -17.10
N LEU A 182 -44.98 -37.35 -18.43
CA LEU A 182 -44.86 -36.14 -19.27
C LEU A 182 -46.27 -35.51 -19.46
N PRO A 183 -46.46 -34.48 -20.31
CA PRO A 183 -45.99 -33.09 -20.20
C PRO A 183 -47.19 -32.10 -20.28
N GLU A 184 -47.01 -30.83 -19.93
CA GLU A 184 -47.91 -29.77 -20.44
C GLU A 184 -47.09 -28.58 -20.95
N SER A 185 -47.33 -28.29 -22.22
CA SER A 185 -46.89 -27.13 -22.98
C SER A 185 -47.73 -25.91 -22.61
N VAL A 186 -47.12 -24.73 -22.57
CA VAL A 186 -47.83 -23.45 -22.44
C VAL A 186 -47.28 -22.50 -23.51
N ASP A 187 -48.16 -22.11 -24.43
CA ASP A 187 -48.15 -20.77 -25.05
C ASP A 187 -48.69 -19.75 -24.03
#